data_AF-A0A5M5C084-F1
#
_entry.id   AF-A0A5M5C084-F1
#
_cell.length_a   1.000
_cell.length_b   1.000
_cell.length_c   1.000
_cell.angle_alpha   90.00
_cell.angle_beta   90.00
_cell.angle_gamma   90.00
#
_symmetry.space_group_name_H-M   'P 1'
#
loop_
_entity.id
_entity.type
_entity.pdbx_description
1 polymer ?
#
loop_
_entity_poly.entity_id
_entity_poly.type
_entity_poly.pdbx_seq_one_letter_code
_entity_poly.pdbx_strand_id
1 'polypeptide(L)'
;MNTKKCLKYALCLVMSAFACQGFTSCSEDIEMPAKIDEQAYGAIYRIDGMLLDRNTGKNLSEVVLTGDELKLNVFFQLTKLPQKGVDVKLELDPTYQEIYNAANDKDYPLYPAEYISIGLDGKLTLAPDDVNSPGVDIILTGGETLEQDKVYMVPLKVTPQTNGITIPEETQHAVYLVTNKWRKPTVPSQGGDADDGRVKLVMYMEVNDENPLNILEFKLKDSGKMLFDQLVIFSANINEENGKPKVHLNAQVTELLNRSDELLQPLRQAGIKVILSILGNHDQAGVAKLTDTGAKYYAQKLKEICDTYQLDGVTFDDEYTRGGGGNEYIAGSSNAKSAARLLYECKKAMPDKIVTFYELGQLRYDRLNEVKIVDEGVEYPFGSFVDYYVGDYGYATQPLSGMTLRNCSGLSHQLGVGWLGDMISQSKKVKDVGYGYMMLYAIQTKNYSYALTLLNEVAIGLYDEEMAMPKYYYKQKNQYPGAGLSSYYDAKAYPISELGELNTWSRPK
;
A
#
# COMPACT_ATOMS: atom_id res chain seq x y z
N MET A 1 -0.72 31.68 39.70
CA MET A 1 0.02 30.98 38.62
C MET A 1 -0.35 29.51 38.66
N ASN A 2 -0.67 28.97 37.49
CA ASN A 2 -0.92 27.55 37.16
C ASN A 2 -2.14 26.84 37.76
N THR A 3 -3.23 26.89 37.00
CA THR A 3 -4.22 25.82 36.88
C THR A 3 -4.11 25.19 35.49
N LYS A 4 -3.77 23.90 35.42
CA LYS A 4 -4.14 23.03 34.31
C LYS A 4 -4.50 21.63 34.82
N LYS A 5 -5.74 21.25 34.49
CA LYS A 5 -6.24 19.92 34.10
C LYS A 5 -6.27 18.81 35.15
N CYS A 6 -7.49 18.39 35.49
CA CYS A 6 -7.99 17.05 35.15
C CYS A 6 -9.54 17.04 35.21
N LEU A 7 -10.18 16.81 34.07
CA LEU A 7 -11.62 16.60 33.91
C LEU A 7 -11.81 15.15 33.44
N LYS A 8 -12.42 14.30 34.27
CA LYS A 8 -12.99 13.01 33.87
C LYS A 8 -14.22 12.69 34.73
N TYR A 9 -15.36 12.62 34.05
CA TYR A 9 -16.57 11.83 34.32
C TYR A 9 -17.21 11.83 35.71
N ALA A 10 -18.40 12.43 35.81
CA ALA A 10 -19.53 11.87 36.57
C ALA A 10 -20.83 12.61 36.19
N LEU A 11 -21.68 11.99 35.37
CA LEU A 11 -23.09 12.34 35.26
C LEU A 11 -23.90 11.09 35.60
N CYS A 12 -24.32 10.97 36.85
CA CYS A 12 -25.34 10.03 37.29
C CYS A 12 -26.16 10.68 38.42
N LEU A 13 -27.44 10.90 38.11
CA LEU A 13 -28.61 10.75 38.98
C LEU A 13 -28.60 11.42 40.37
N VAL A 14 -29.39 12.49 40.50
CA VAL A 14 -30.14 12.76 41.74
C VAL A 14 -31.58 13.15 41.39
N MET A 15 -32.47 12.18 41.46
CA MET A 15 -33.90 12.38 41.72
C MET A 15 -34.14 11.88 43.15
N SER A 16 -34.43 12.78 44.08
CA SER A 16 -35.02 12.42 45.37
C SER A 16 -35.93 13.53 45.89
N ALA A 17 -37.22 13.27 45.64
CA ALA A 17 -38.42 13.65 46.36
C ALA A 17 -38.32 14.61 47.56
N PHE A 18 -39.03 15.73 47.44
CA PHE A 18 -39.56 16.52 48.55
C PHE A 18 -40.64 15.72 49.30
N ALA A 19 -40.42 15.48 50.59
CA ALA A 19 -41.45 15.02 51.51
C ALA A 19 -42.01 16.22 52.31
N CYS A 20 -43.33 16.23 52.43
CA CYS A 20 -44.18 17.26 53.05
C CYS A 20 -43.69 17.78 54.40
N GLN A 21 -43.83 19.10 54.61
CA GLN A 21 -44.01 19.69 55.94
C GLN A 21 -45.21 20.66 55.94
N GLY A 22 -46.07 20.51 56.95
CA GLY A 22 -46.64 21.62 57.74
C GLY A 22 -47.76 22.49 57.16
N PHE A 23 -48.95 22.39 57.75
CA PHE A 23 -49.92 23.49 57.89
C PHE A 23 -49.23 24.71 58.53
N THR A 24 -49.53 25.98 58.25
CA THR A 24 -50.75 26.75 58.55
C THR A 24 -50.70 28.13 57.86
N SER A 25 -51.87 28.76 57.71
CA SER A 25 -52.11 30.07 57.08
C SER A 25 -51.38 31.26 57.71
N CYS A 26 -50.86 32.15 56.86
CA CYS A 26 -50.86 33.60 57.07
C CYS A 26 -51.20 34.28 55.74
N SER A 27 -52.24 35.10 55.76
CA SER A 27 -52.57 36.04 54.70
C SER A 27 -51.53 37.17 54.71
N GLU A 28 -50.62 37.16 53.75
CA GLU A 28 -49.85 38.34 53.37
C GLU A 28 -49.96 38.47 51.85
N ASP A 29 -50.45 39.62 51.39
CA ASP A 29 -50.46 40.00 49.99
C ASP A 29 -49.02 39.94 49.46
N ILE A 30 -48.76 38.99 48.56
CA ILE A 30 -47.50 38.96 47.82
C ILE A 30 -47.59 40.04 46.75
N GLU A 31 -46.88 41.15 46.97
CA GLU A 31 -46.45 42.01 45.87
C GLU A 31 -45.73 41.13 44.84
N MET A 32 -46.32 41.02 43.65
CA MET A 32 -45.67 40.43 42.47
C MET A 32 -44.28 41.07 42.30
N PRO A 33 -43.17 40.34 42.50
CA PRO A 33 -41.89 40.83 42.06
C PRO A 33 -41.92 40.94 40.53
N ALA A 34 -41.19 41.91 40.01
CA ALA A 34 -41.06 42.29 38.62
C ALA A 34 -41.27 41.17 37.58
N LYS A 35 -41.90 41.52 36.45
CA LYS A 35 -42.02 40.70 35.23
C LYS A 35 -40.84 39.73 35.12
N ILE A 36 -41.14 38.43 35.17
CA ILE A 36 -40.18 37.37 34.87
C ILE A 36 -39.62 37.68 33.48
N ASP A 37 -38.30 37.77 33.38
CA ASP A 37 -37.62 37.93 32.11
C ASP A 37 -37.72 36.63 31.30
N GLU A 38 -38.73 36.56 30.42
CA GLU A 38 -38.96 35.44 29.51
C GLU A 38 -37.81 35.21 28.52
N GLN A 39 -36.88 36.17 28.35
CA GLN A 39 -35.70 35.96 27.48
C GLN A 39 -34.78 34.86 28.02
N ALA A 40 -34.77 34.61 29.34
CA ALA A 40 -34.01 33.52 29.95
C ALA A 40 -34.53 32.11 29.57
N TYR A 41 -35.76 32.00 29.05
CA TYR A 41 -36.36 30.74 28.59
C TYR A 41 -36.25 30.53 27.07
N GLY A 42 -35.77 31.51 26.30
CA GLY A 42 -35.65 31.42 24.83
C GLY A 42 -34.76 30.28 24.35
N ALA A 43 -33.74 29.88 25.13
CA ALA A 43 -32.88 28.74 24.82
C ALA A 43 -33.60 27.37 24.91
N ILE A 44 -34.68 27.27 25.71
CA ILE A 44 -35.45 26.02 25.87
C ILE A 44 -36.36 25.78 24.66
N TYR A 45 -36.74 26.82 23.92
CA TYR A 45 -37.57 26.73 22.72
C TYR A 45 -36.79 26.82 21.40
N ARG A 46 -35.48 27.09 21.45
CA ARG A 46 -34.61 27.18 20.27
C ARG A 46 -34.42 25.80 19.63
N ILE A 47 -34.61 25.75 18.31
CA ILE A 47 -34.28 24.61 17.46
C ILE A 47 -33.04 25.02 16.68
N ASP A 48 -31.91 24.40 17.00
CA ASP A 48 -30.61 24.71 16.39
C ASP A 48 -30.27 23.70 15.32
N GLY A 49 -29.78 24.22 14.18
CA GLY A 49 -29.31 23.43 13.06
C GLY A 49 -27.82 23.15 13.11
N MET A 50 -27.42 21.98 12.61
CA MET A 50 -26.02 21.61 12.41
C MET A 50 -25.82 20.85 11.11
N LEU A 51 -24.75 21.17 10.40
CA LEU A 51 -24.32 20.44 9.22
C LEU A 51 -23.25 19.42 9.61
N LEU A 52 -23.46 18.15 9.26
CA LEU A 52 -22.62 17.04 9.70
C LEU A 52 -22.28 16.11 8.54
N ASP A 53 -21.07 15.56 8.58
CA ASP A 53 -20.68 14.41 7.78
C ASP A 53 -21.42 13.16 8.28
N ARG A 54 -22.09 12.46 7.37
CA ARG A 54 -22.91 11.29 7.70
C ARG A 54 -22.10 10.12 8.23
N ASN A 55 -20.85 9.99 7.79
CA ASN A 55 -20.01 8.87 8.16
C ASN A 55 -19.43 9.02 9.58
N THR A 56 -19.07 10.24 9.97
CA THR A 56 -18.39 10.51 11.24
C THR A 56 -19.29 11.14 12.30
N GLY A 57 -20.42 11.74 11.90
CA GLY A 57 -21.27 12.55 12.76
C GLY A 57 -20.59 13.84 13.22
N LYS A 58 -19.57 14.32 12.50
CA LYS A 58 -18.77 15.52 12.84
C LYS A 58 -18.94 16.61 11.79
N ASN A 59 -18.65 17.83 12.19
CA ASN A 59 -18.52 18.99 11.30
C ASN A 59 -17.09 19.15 10.74
N LEU A 60 -16.15 18.28 11.11
CA LEU A 60 -14.80 18.21 10.58
C LEU A 60 -14.42 16.75 10.32
N SER A 61 -14.02 16.47 9.09
CA SER A 61 -13.60 15.12 8.66
C SER A 61 -12.31 15.16 7.86
N GLU A 62 -11.37 14.29 8.22
CA GLU A 62 -10.14 14.05 7.44
C GLU A 62 -10.36 12.85 6.52
N VAL A 63 -10.07 13.00 5.23
CA VAL A 63 -10.30 11.99 4.20
C VAL A 63 -9.13 11.96 3.22
N VAL A 64 -9.03 10.87 2.46
CA VAL A 64 -7.96 10.67 1.48
C VAL A 64 -8.57 10.35 0.12
N LEU A 65 -8.22 11.12 -0.89
CA LEU A 65 -8.57 10.83 -2.28
C LEU A 65 -7.49 9.91 -2.87
N THR A 66 -7.84 8.67 -3.18
CA THR A 66 -6.90 7.70 -3.77
C THR A 66 -7.30 7.23 -5.17
N GLY A 67 -8.61 7.15 -5.45
CA GLY A 67 -9.18 6.81 -6.76
C GLY A 67 -9.60 8.05 -7.56
N ASP A 68 -10.22 7.84 -8.72
CA ASP A 68 -10.66 8.93 -9.61
C ASP A 68 -11.76 9.80 -9.01
N GLU A 69 -12.56 9.24 -8.11
CA GLU A 69 -13.58 9.93 -7.33
C GLU A 69 -13.53 9.53 -5.84
N LEU A 70 -13.86 10.48 -4.97
CA LEU A 70 -14.16 10.28 -3.56
C LEU A 70 -15.59 10.77 -3.30
N LYS A 71 -16.47 9.87 -2.87
CA LYS A 71 -17.86 10.17 -2.52
C LYS A 71 -17.97 10.39 -1.02
N LEU A 72 -18.42 11.58 -0.64
CA LEU A 72 -18.70 12.01 0.72
C LEU A 72 -20.21 12.26 0.86
N ASN A 73 -20.74 12.28 2.08
CA ASN A 73 -22.16 12.53 2.31
C ASN A 73 -22.35 13.42 3.53
N VAL A 74 -23.07 14.53 3.35
CA VAL A 74 -23.40 15.46 4.43
C VAL A 74 -24.91 15.51 4.65
N PHE A 75 -25.34 15.74 5.88
CA PHE A 75 -26.74 15.90 6.22
C PHE A 75 -26.92 17.04 7.23
N PHE A 76 -28.13 17.60 7.25
CA PHE A 76 -28.51 18.64 8.19
C PHE A 76 -29.31 18.03 9.34
N GLN A 77 -28.95 18.39 10.57
CA GLN A 77 -29.59 17.92 11.79
C GLN A 77 -30.15 19.09 12.60
N LEU A 78 -31.30 18.87 13.22
CA LEU A 78 -31.90 19.78 14.20
C LEU A 78 -31.81 19.19 15.61
N THR A 79 -31.65 20.04 16.62
CA THR A 79 -31.63 19.61 18.03
C THR A 79 -32.99 19.11 18.54
N LYS A 80 -34.08 19.46 17.86
CA LYS A 80 -35.48 19.12 18.21
C LYS A 80 -36.33 18.99 16.94
N LEU A 81 -37.46 18.29 17.07
CA LEU A 81 -38.44 18.17 15.99
C LEU A 81 -38.97 19.55 15.56
N PRO A 82 -38.93 19.89 14.27
CA PRO A 82 -39.33 21.21 13.79
C PRO A 82 -40.85 21.41 13.79
N GLN A 83 -41.66 20.34 13.84
CA GLN A 83 -43.13 20.37 13.79
C GLN A 83 -43.70 21.03 12.51
N LYS A 84 -42.84 21.31 11.53
CA LYS A 84 -43.12 21.81 10.18
C LYS A 84 -41.97 21.42 9.26
N GLY A 85 -42.20 21.39 7.95
CA GLY A 85 -41.13 21.13 6.98
C GLY A 85 -40.04 22.19 7.04
N VAL A 86 -38.78 21.77 6.89
CA VAL A 86 -37.61 22.65 6.93
C VAL A 86 -36.78 22.46 5.68
N ASP A 87 -36.63 23.54 4.91
CA ASP A 87 -35.71 23.60 3.77
C ASP A 87 -34.44 24.37 4.14
N VAL A 88 -33.29 23.80 3.79
CA VAL A 88 -31.98 24.45 3.88
C VAL A 88 -31.19 24.23 2.58
N LYS A 89 -30.25 25.14 2.33
CA LYS A 89 -29.39 25.14 1.13
C LYS A 89 -27.93 24.96 1.54
N LEU A 90 -27.28 23.96 0.96
CA LEU A 90 -25.86 23.66 1.10
C LEU A 90 -25.07 24.25 -0.06
N GLU A 91 -24.01 24.98 0.24
CA GLU A 91 -23.10 25.58 -0.76
C GLU A 91 -21.64 25.51 -0.29
N LEU A 92 -20.70 25.67 -1.23
CA LEU A 92 -19.30 25.91 -0.89
C LEU A 92 -19.15 27.30 -0.28
N ASP A 93 -18.39 27.40 0.80
CA ASP A 93 -18.05 28.68 1.43
C ASP A 93 -16.53 28.89 1.46
N PRO A 94 -15.93 29.30 0.33
CA PRO A 94 -14.49 29.49 0.23
C PRO A 94 -13.97 30.53 1.23
N THR A 95 -14.82 31.48 1.66
CA THR A 95 -14.43 32.54 2.61
C THR A 95 -14.13 32.01 4.01
N TYR A 96 -14.65 30.83 4.35
CA TYR A 96 -14.39 30.18 5.64
C TYR A 96 -12.95 29.66 5.80
N GLN A 97 -12.20 29.53 4.69
CA GLN A 97 -10.79 29.09 4.71
C GLN A 97 -9.92 29.95 5.61
N GLU A 98 -9.99 31.27 5.45
CA GLU A 98 -9.15 32.20 6.21
C GLU A 98 -9.45 32.12 7.71
N ILE A 99 -10.74 31.98 8.05
CA ILE A 99 -11.21 31.84 9.44
C ILE A 99 -10.68 30.53 10.04
N TYR A 100 -10.87 29.41 9.34
CA TYR A 100 -10.42 28.09 9.81
C TYR A 100 -8.90 28.03 9.96
N ASN A 101 -8.15 28.48 8.95
CA ASN A 101 -6.69 28.46 8.97
C ASN A 101 -6.11 29.34 10.08
N ALA A 102 -6.64 30.56 10.27
CA ALA A 102 -6.20 31.44 11.35
C ALA A 102 -6.51 30.87 12.75
N ALA A 103 -7.68 30.25 12.94
CA ALA A 103 -8.07 29.67 14.22
C ALA A 103 -7.23 28.42 14.60
N ASN A 104 -6.64 27.73 13.62
CA ASN A 104 -5.96 26.45 13.81
C ASN A 104 -4.44 26.49 13.56
N ASP A 105 -3.87 27.65 13.22
CA ASP A 105 -2.46 27.81 12.82
C ASP A 105 -2.09 26.88 11.64
N LYS A 106 -2.89 26.96 10.58
CA LYS A 106 -2.77 26.15 9.35
C LYS A 106 -2.74 27.02 8.10
N ASP A 107 -2.36 26.40 6.99
CA ASP A 107 -2.35 27.02 5.66
C ASP A 107 -2.85 26.03 4.60
N TYR A 108 -4.04 25.45 4.84
CA TYR A 108 -4.64 24.53 3.88
C TYR A 108 -5.20 25.31 2.69
N PRO A 109 -4.79 25.03 1.44
CA PRO A 109 -5.43 25.58 0.24
C PRO A 109 -6.86 25.03 0.07
N LEU A 110 -7.73 25.77 -0.63
CA LEU A 110 -9.04 25.27 -1.06
C LEU A 110 -8.89 24.15 -2.08
N TYR A 111 -9.74 23.13 -1.96
CA TYR A 111 -9.94 22.17 -3.04
C TYR A 111 -10.55 22.90 -4.25
N PRO A 112 -10.00 22.74 -5.47
CA PRO A 112 -10.49 23.45 -6.65
C PRO A 112 -11.96 23.14 -6.94
N ALA A 113 -12.78 24.17 -7.12
CA ALA A 113 -14.23 24.04 -7.22
C ALA A 113 -14.67 23.25 -8.47
N GLU A 114 -13.87 23.27 -9.54
CA GLU A 114 -14.11 22.51 -10.77
C GLU A 114 -14.07 20.98 -10.56
N TYR A 115 -13.48 20.52 -9.47
CA TYR A 115 -13.39 19.12 -9.09
C TYR A 115 -14.40 18.70 -8.02
N ILE A 116 -15.38 19.57 -7.72
CA ILE A 116 -16.39 19.34 -6.70
C ILE A 116 -17.76 19.32 -7.37
N SER A 117 -18.53 18.26 -7.11
CA SER A 117 -19.95 18.18 -7.46
C SER A 117 -20.79 18.00 -6.21
N ILE A 118 -21.84 18.81 -6.08
CA ILE A 118 -22.81 18.75 -4.98
C ILE A 118 -24.12 18.18 -5.53
N GLY A 119 -24.55 17.04 -5.00
CA GLY A 119 -25.80 16.39 -5.39
C GLY A 119 -27.04 17.21 -5.01
N LEU A 120 -28.17 16.94 -5.68
CA LEU A 120 -29.47 17.58 -5.44
C LEU A 120 -29.43 19.13 -5.47
N ASP A 121 -28.48 19.70 -6.21
CA ASP A 121 -28.17 21.13 -6.20
C ASP A 121 -27.98 21.68 -4.77
N GLY A 122 -27.50 20.87 -3.82
CA GLY A 122 -27.35 21.26 -2.41
C GLY A 122 -28.67 21.48 -1.65
N LYS A 123 -29.82 21.07 -2.19
CA LYS A 123 -31.10 21.20 -1.49
C LYS A 123 -31.27 20.07 -0.46
N LEU A 124 -31.55 20.45 0.79
CA LEU A 124 -31.83 19.55 1.90
C LEU A 124 -33.20 19.89 2.48
N THR A 125 -34.10 18.90 2.52
CA THR A 125 -35.47 19.05 3.04
C THR A 125 -35.70 18.09 4.21
N LEU A 126 -36.20 18.62 5.31
CA LEU A 126 -36.55 17.89 6.53
C LEU A 126 -38.09 17.78 6.64
N ALA A 127 -38.58 16.59 6.98
CA ALA A 127 -39.99 16.39 7.31
C ALA A 127 -40.33 16.99 8.69
N PRO A 128 -41.61 17.33 8.96
CA PRO A 128 -42.05 17.88 10.25
C PRO A 128 -41.71 17.02 11.48
N ASP A 129 -41.63 15.70 11.28
CA ASP A 129 -41.43 14.64 12.25
C ASP A 129 -40.02 14.04 12.24
N ASP A 130 -39.11 14.63 11.45
CA ASP A 130 -37.70 14.25 11.40
C ASP A 130 -36.82 15.28 12.12
N VAL A 131 -35.65 14.81 12.57
CA VAL A 131 -34.57 15.68 13.06
C VAL A 131 -33.35 15.67 12.14
N ASN A 132 -33.34 14.83 11.10
CA ASN A 132 -32.24 14.69 10.15
C ASN A 132 -32.78 14.78 8.72
N SER A 133 -32.08 15.51 7.85
CA SER A 133 -32.41 15.52 6.42
C SER A 133 -31.96 14.20 5.77
N PRO A 134 -32.49 13.85 4.59
CA PRO A 134 -31.75 13.03 3.65
C PRO A 134 -30.38 13.67 3.41
N GLY A 135 -29.32 12.86 3.33
CA GLY A 135 -27.98 13.36 3.04
C GLY A 135 -27.82 13.74 1.56
N VAL A 136 -26.93 14.69 1.30
CA VAL A 136 -26.48 15.08 -0.04
C VAL A 136 -25.07 14.55 -0.28
N ASP A 137 -24.86 13.94 -1.44
CA ASP A 137 -23.53 13.49 -1.87
C ASP A 137 -22.67 14.67 -2.31
N ILE A 138 -21.41 14.66 -1.87
CA ILE A 138 -20.35 15.55 -2.34
C ILE A 138 -19.31 14.67 -3.03
N ILE A 139 -19.16 14.85 -4.33
CA ILE A 139 -18.22 14.07 -5.14
C ILE A 139 -17.00 14.93 -5.41
N LEU A 140 -15.84 14.45 -4.98
CA LEU A 140 -14.55 15.06 -5.26
C LEU A 140 -13.83 14.24 -6.32
N THR A 141 -13.40 14.85 -7.42
CA THR A 141 -12.60 14.19 -8.45
C THR A 141 -11.14 14.59 -8.35
N GLY A 142 -10.24 13.71 -8.77
CA GLY A 142 -8.82 14.06 -8.92
C GLY A 142 -8.54 14.99 -10.10
N GLY A 143 -7.39 15.66 -10.07
CA GLY A 143 -6.99 16.60 -11.11
C GLY A 143 -5.50 16.91 -11.11
N GLU A 144 -4.96 17.22 -12.29
CA GLU A 144 -3.52 17.43 -12.51
C GLU A 144 -2.98 18.70 -11.81
N THR A 145 -3.87 19.62 -11.41
CA THR A 145 -3.53 20.83 -10.64
C THR A 145 -3.41 20.58 -9.14
N LEU A 146 -3.74 19.37 -8.66
CA LEU A 146 -3.59 18.99 -7.26
C LEU A 146 -2.19 18.43 -6.98
N GLU A 147 -1.49 19.03 -6.04
CA GLU A 147 -0.19 18.56 -5.55
C GLU A 147 -0.34 17.26 -4.75
N GLN A 148 0.59 16.32 -4.94
CA GLN A 148 0.58 15.02 -4.25
C GLN A 148 0.88 15.18 -2.75
N ASP A 149 0.23 14.34 -1.94
CA ASP A 149 0.31 14.29 -0.46
C ASP A 149 -0.07 15.62 0.24
N LYS A 150 -0.53 16.63 -0.50
CA LYS A 150 -1.00 17.90 0.04
C LYS A 150 -2.43 17.77 0.55
N VAL A 151 -2.70 18.47 1.65
CA VAL A 151 -4.03 18.53 2.27
C VAL A 151 -4.77 19.77 1.76
N TYR A 152 -5.93 19.55 1.18
CA TYR A 152 -6.83 20.58 0.65
C TYR A 152 -8.11 20.66 1.48
N MET A 153 -8.73 21.83 1.54
CA MET A 153 -9.93 22.07 2.34
C MET A 153 -11.18 22.20 1.46
N VAL A 154 -12.27 21.52 1.82
CA VAL A 154 -13.61 21.69 1.25
C VAL A 154 -14.53 22.26 2.35
N PRO A 155 -14.73 23.58 2.41
CA PRO A 155 -15.63 24.20 3.36
C PRO A 155 -17.06 24.25 2.78
N LEU A 156 -18.00 23.61 3.46
CA LEU A 156 -19.42 23.64 3.13
C LEU A 156 -20.18 24.45 4.17
N LYS A 157 -21.17 25.20 3.74
CA LYS A 157 -22.06 25.99 4.59
C LYS A 157 -23.51 25.67 4.29
N VAL A 158 -24.32 25.60 5.34
CA VAL A 158 -25.78 25.49 5.23
C VAL A 158 -26.45 26.83 5.55
N THR A 159 -27.46 27.21 4.77
CA THR A 159 -28.28 28.40 5.00
C THR A 159 -29.77 28.04 5.08
N PRO A 160 -30.52 28.60 6.04
CA PRO A 160 -31.94 28.30 6.17
C PRO A 160 -32.74 28.97 5.04
N GLN A 161 -33.64 28.21 4.42
CA GLN A 161 -34.63 28.75 3.46
C GLN A 161 -36.02 28.88 4.11
N THR A 162 -36.20 28.29 5.29
CA THR A 162 -37.44 28.32 6.07
C THR A 162 -37.29 29.24 7.28
N ASN A 163 -38.25 30.16 7.48
CA ASN A 163 -38.26 31.09 8.61
C ASN A 163 -38.39 30.35 9.96
N GLY A 164 -37.70 30.85 10.98
CA GLY A 164 -37.77 30.33 12.36
C GLY A 164 -36.83 29.16 12.65
N ILE A 165 -35.88 28.88 11.74
CA ILE A 165 -34.76 27.98 12.00
C ILE A 165 -33.52 28.82 12.26
N THR A 166 -32.85 28.54 13.38
CA THR A 166 -31.58 29.17 13.71
C THR A 166 -30.47 28.17 13.44
N ILE A 167 -29.43 28.61 12.73
CA ILE A 167 -28.22 27.81 12.53
C ILE A 167 -27.08 28.60 13.19
N PRO A 168 -26.57 28.14 14.35
CA PRO A 168 -25.42 28.76 14.99
C PRO A 168 -24.20 28.82 14.07
N GLU A 169 -23.37 29.85 14.21
CA GLU A 169 -22.16 30.04 13.40
C GLU A 169 -21.15 28.91 13.61
N GLU A 170 -21.11 28.34 14.81
CA GLU A 170 -20.26 27.20 15.18
C GLU A 170 -20.69 25.85 14.56
N THR A 171 -21.92 25.74 14.08
CA THR A 171 -22.49 24.49 13.52
C THR A 171 -23.00 24.62 12.08
N GLN A 172 -22.95 25.82 11.48
CA GLN A 172 -23.41 26.04 10.10
C GLN A 172 -22.45 25.49 9.04
N HIS A 173 -21.22 25.14 9.41
CA HIS A 173 -20.20 24.64 8.49
C HIS A 173 -19.90 23.16 8.71
N ALA A 174 -19.59 22.47 7.62
CA ALA A 174 -18.89 21.18 7.63
C ALA A 174 -17.65 21.29 6.75
N VAL A 175 -16.51 20.84 7.27
CA VAL A 175 -15.20 20.94 6.61
C VAL A 175 -14.64 19.55 6.35
N TYR A 176 -14.27 19.28 5.10
CA TYR A 176 -13.43 18.13 4.77
C TYR A 176 -11.99 18.57 4.53
N LEU A 177 -11.05 17.93 5.21
CA LEU A 177 -9.61 18.01 4.93
C LEU A 177 -9.21 16.80 4.09
N VAL A 178 -8.92 17.04 2.82
CA VAL A 178 -8.72 16.01 1.79
C VAL A 178 -7.23 15.91 1.49
N THR A 179 -6.61 14.80 1.89
CA THR A 179 -5.24 14.49 1.46
C THR A 179 -5.28 13.96 0.03
N ASN A 180 -4.63 14.67 -0.90
CA ASN A 180 -4.56 14.24 -2.29
C ASN A 180 -3.54 13.11 -2.46
N LYS A 181 -4.03 11.92 -2.79
CA LYS A 181 -3.25 10.76 -3.25
C LYS A 181 -3.82 10.23 -4.56
N TRP A 182 -4.49 11.08 -5.35
CA TRP A 182 -5.06 10.70 -6.64
C TRP A 182 -3.96 10.19 -7.56
N ARG A 183 -4.17 9.02 -8.17
CA ARG A 183 -3.17 8.28 -8.97
C ARG A 183 -1.90 7.86 -8.23
N LYS A 184 -1.81 8.08 -6.91
CA LYS A 184 -0.85 7.36 -6.07
C LYS A 184 -1.38 5.93 -5.90
N PRO A 185 -0.51 4.91 -5.96
CA PRO A 185 -0.97 3.53 -5.88
C PRO A 185 -1.87 3.30 -4.68
N THR A 186 -3.11 2.88 -4.94
CA THR A 186 -4.04 2.53 -3.87
C THR A 186 -3.69 1.13 -3.40
N VAL A 187 -3.04 1.09 -2.23
CA VAL A 187 -2.69 -0.10 -1.45
C VAL A 187 -3.98 -0.81 -1.01
N PRO A 188 -4.34 -1.99 -1.54
CA PRO A 188 -5.38 -2.81 -0.93
C PRO A 188 -4.89 -3.23 0.46
N SER A 189 -5.73 -3.12 1.47
CA SER A 189 -5.35 -3.45 2.85
C SER A 189 -5.22 -4.96 3.10
N GLN A 190 -5.60 -5.81 2.14
CA GLN A 190 -5.49 -7.27 2.22
C GLN A 190 -5.21 -7.88 0.84
N GLY A 191 -4.14 -8.67 0.75
CA GLY A 191 -3.56 -9.21 -0.48
C GLY A 191 -2.05 -8.95 -0.53
N GLY A 192 -1.24 -9.92 -0.93
CA GLY A 192 0.22 -9.92 -0.77
C GLY A 192 0.73 -11.17 -0.02
N ASP A 193 1.95 -11.12 0.51
CA ASP A 193 2.69 -12.24 1.18
C ASP A 193 2.10 -12.68 2.54
N ALA A 194 0.78 -12.61 2.71
CA ALA A 194 0.09 -13.17 3.85
C ALA A 194 0.22 -14.70 3.85
N ASP A 195 0.54 -15.28 5.00
CA ASP A 195 0.58 -16.74 5.18
C ASP A 195 -0.85 -17.29 5.31
N ASP A 196 -1.60 -17.27 4.20
CA ASP A 196 -2.98 -17.78 4.09
C ASP A 196 -3.03 -19.19 3.45
N GLY A 197 -1.87 -19.85 3.33
CA GLY A 197 -1.72 -21.21 2.80
C GLY A 197 -1.78 -21.33 1.28
N ARG A 198 -1.97 -20.22 0.54
CA ARG A 198 -1.97 -20.21 -0.93
C ARG A 198 -0.56 -20.35 -1.51
N VAL A 199 -0.50 -20.63 -2.81
CA VAL A 199 0.74 -20.55 -3.58
C VAL A 199 1.12 -19.08 -3.75
N LYS A 200 2.33 -18.71 -3.36
CA LYS A 200 2.89 -17.36 -3.50
C LYS A 200 3.43 -17.14 -4.90
N LEU A 201 3.08 -16.03 -5.53
CA LEU A 201 3.56 -15.67 -6.87
C LEU A 201 4.70 -14.64 -6.76
N VAL A 202 5.87 -15.00 -7.29
CA VAL A 202 7.10 -14.20 -7.22
C VAL A 202 7.43 -13.66 -8.61
N MET A 203 7.51 -12.34 -8.76
CA MET A 203 7.96 -11.69 -9.99
C MET A 203 9.45 -11.35 -9.93
N TYR A 204 10.26 -11.93 -10.81
CA TYR A 204 11.61 -11.43 -11.10
C TYR A 204 11.51 -10.39 -12.21
N MET A 205 11.70 -9.11 -11.88
CA MET A 205 11.58 -8.03 -12.84
C MET A 205 12.94 -7.52 -13.31
N GLU A 206 13.15 -7.51 -14.62
CA GLU A 206 14.24 -6.80 -15.28
C GLU A 206 14.03 -5.29 -15.14
N VAL A 207 14.54 -4.71 -14.05
CA VAL A 207 14.31 -3.30 -13.74
C VAL A 207 15.05 -2.36 -14.70
N ASN A 208 15.97 -2.90 -15.50
CA ASN A 208 16.58 -2.15 -16.59
C ASN A 208 15.57 -1.75 -17.67
N ASP A 209 14.48 -2.52 -17.80
CA ASP A 209 13.50 -2.36 -18.87
C ASP A 209 12.08 -2.07 -18.38
N GLU A 210 11.75 -2.39 -17.12
CA GLU A 210 10.43 -2.09 -16.55
C GLU A 210 10.40 -1.36 -15.20
N ASN A 211 9.32 -0.59 -15.02
CA ASN A 211 9.04 0.10 -13.76
C ASN A 211 8.35 -0.85 -12.76
N PRO A 212 8.91 -1.02 -11.53
CA PRO A 212 8.37 -1.94 -10.53
C PRO A 212 6.96 -1.58 -10.03
N LEU A 213 6.54 -0.32 -10.14
CA LEU A 213 5.19 0.10 -9.78
C LEU A 213 4.10 -0.56 -10.64
N ASN A 214 4.43 -1.07 -11.84
CA ASN A 214 3.48 -1.84 -12.66
C ASN A 214 2.87 -3.03 -11.92
N ILE A 215 3.56 -3.58 -10.92
CA ILE A 215 3.06 -4.71 -10.11
C ILE A 215 1.79 -4.34 -9.33
N LEU A 216 1.58 -3.06 -9.02
CA LEU A 216 0.43 -2.56 -8.26
C LEU A 216 -0.90 -2.66 -9.02
N GLU A 217 -0.83 -2.85 -10.34
CA GLU A 217 -2.00 -2.94 -11.20
C GLU A 217 -2.56 -4.36 -11.31
N PHE A 218 -1.81 -5.38 -10.89
CA PHE A 218 -2.26 -6.77 -10.97
C PHE A 218 -2.96 -7.18 -9.69
N LYS A 219 -4.29 -7.23 -9.76
CA LYS A 219 -5.17 -7.60 -8.65
C LYS A 219 -6.11 -8.71 -9.08
N LEU A 220 -6.48 -9.56 -8.14
CA LEU A 220 -7.58 -10.50 -8.30
C LEU A 220 -8.91 -9.72 -8.30
N LYS A 221 -9.81 -10.06 -9.22
CA LYS A 221 -11.00 -9.27 -9.60
C LYS A 221 -12.08 -9.19 -8.52
N ASP A 222 -12.44 -10.31 -7.92
CA ASP A 222 -13.49 -10.48 -6.92
C ASP A 222 -12.98 -10.18 -5.50
N SER A 223 -11.78 -10.65 -5.15
CA SER A 223 -11.19 -10.46 -3.82
C SER A 223 -10.45 -9.13 -3.65
N GLY A 224 -10.03 -8.51 -4.76
CA GLY A 224 -9.25 -7.27 -4.74
C GLY A 224 -7.81 -7.41 -4.22
N LYS A 225 -7.38 -8.65 -3.90
CA LYS A 225 -6.03 -8.94 -3.42
C LYS A 225 -4.99 -8.67 -4.51
N MET A 226 -3.77 -8.27 -4.12
CA MET A 226 -2.63 -8.25 -5.03
C MET A 226 -2.38 -9.66 -5.61
N LEU A 227 -2.17 -9.74 -6.92
CA LEU A 227 -1.84 -11.00 -7.59
C LEU A 227 -0.45 -11.50 -7.17
N PHE A 228 0.52 -10.57 -7.11
CA PHE A 228 1.89 -10.88 -6.72
C PHE A 228 2.09 -10.76 -5.22
N ASP A 229 2.83 -11.71 -4.66
CA ASP A 229 3.25 -11.71 -3.26
C ASP A 229 4.59 -11.02 -3.08
N GLN A 230 5.47 -11.21 -4.05
CA GLN A 230 6.86 -10.77 -3.95
C GLN A 230 7.36 -10.24 -5.30
N LEU A 231 8.15 -9.17 -5.24
CA LEU A 231 8.91 -8.62 -6.34
C LEU A 231 10.40 -8.77 -6.05
N VAL A 232 11.12 -9.37 -6.99
CA VAL A 232 12.57 -9.41 -7.04
C VAL A 232 13.06 -8.34 -8.01
N ILE A 233 13.87 -7.41 -7.50
CA ILE A 233 14.62 -6.42 -8.28
C ILE A 233 15.77 -7.15 -8.96
N PHE A 234 15.63 -7.44 -10.25
CA PHE A 234 16.65 -8.14 -11.03
C PHE A 234 17.43 -7.13 -11.91
N SER A 235 18.72 -6.86 -11.66
CA SER A 235 19.52 -7.36 -10.52
C SER A 235 20.63 -6.39 -10.09
N ALA A 236 20.99 -6.43 -8.79
CA ALA A 236 22.28 -5.94 -8.32
C ALA A 236 23.37 -7.01 -8.54
N ASN A 237 24.62 -6.63 -8.42
CA ASN A 237 25.73 -7.49 -8.79
C ASN A 237 26.71 -7.73 -7.65
N ILE A 238 27.37 -8.90 -7.69
CA ILE A 238 28.59 -9.14 -6.92
C ILE A 238 29.82 -8.91 -7.81
N ASN A 239 30.70 -8.02 -7.37
CA ASN A 239 31.97 -7.69 -8.00
C ASN A 239 33.10 -7.73 -6.97
N GLU A 240 34.35 -7.64 -7.42
CA GLU A 240 35.52 -7.47 -6.58
C GLU A 240 36.00 -6.01 -6.55
N GLU A 241 36.29 -5.51 -5.34
CA GLU A 241 36.95 -4.22 -5.14
C GLU A 241 38.02 -4.34 -4.05
N ASN A 242 39.28 -4.09 -4.40
CA ASN A 242 40.44 -4.11 -3.50
C ASN A 242 40.61 -5.42 -2.70
N GLY A 243 40.41 -6.55 -3.36
CA GLY A 243 40.48 -7.91 -2.84
C GLY A 243 39.23 -8.38 -2.11
N LYS A 244 38.17 -7.58 -2.03
CA LYS A 244 36.95 -7.90 -1.27
C LYS A 244 35.71 -7.96 -2.19
N PRO A 245 34.72 -8.80 -1.87
CA PRO A 245 33.45 -8.79 -2.59
C PRO A 245 32.68 -7.51 -2.26
N LYS A 246 32.08 -6.90 -3.29
CA LYS A 246 31.33 -5.65 -3.23
C LYS A 246 29.98 -5.83 -3.90
N VAL A 247 28.94 -5.25 -3.29
CA VAL A 247 27.63 -5.12 -3.93
C VAL A 247 27.75 -3.96 -4.93
N HIS A 248 27.73 -4.29 -6.20
CA HIS A 248 27.72 -3.33 -7.29
C HIS A 248 26.28 -3.08 -7.72
N LEU A 249 25.90 -1.80 -7.77
CA LEU A 249 24.59 -1.36 -8.24
C LEU A 249 24.78 -0.70 -9.60
N ASN A 250 24.08 -1.20 -10.62
CA ASN A 250 23.99 -0.47 -11.88
C ASN A 250 23.16 0.82 -11.70
N ALA A 251 23.10 1.67 -12.73
CA ALA A 251 22.43 2.96 -12.64
C ALA A 251 20.92 2.82 -12.30
N GLN A 252 20.27 1.80 -12.85
CA GLN A 252 18.84 1.54 -12.70
C GLN A 252 18.48 1.07 -11.30
N VAL A 253 19.25 0.13 -10.74
CA VAL A 253 19.08 -0.31 -9.36
C VAL A 253 19.44 0.82 -8.39
N THR A 254 20.48 1.60 -8.68
CA THR A 254 20.87 2.77 -7.85
C THR A 254 19.72 3.77 -7.76
N GLU A 255 19.09 4.13 -8.88
CA GLU A 255 17.96 5.04 -8.91
C GLU A 255 16.76 4.50 -8.12
N LEU A 256 16.41 3.22 -8.29
CA LEU A 256 15.31 2.58 -7.54
C LEU A 256 15.53 2.64 -6.04
N LEU A 257 16.75 2.33 -5.59
CA LEU A 257 17.06 2.34 -4.16
C LEU A 257 17.06 3.78 -3.62
N ASN A 258 17.66 4.74 -4.33
CA ASN A 258 17.66 6.15 -3.92
C ASN A 258 16.25 6.76 -3.86
N ARG A 259 15.31 6.26 -4.66
CA ARG A 259 13.90 6.66 -4.66
C ARG A 259 12.98 5.57 -4.12
N SER A 260 13.46 4.78 -3.16
CA SER A 260 12.72 3.67 -2.55
C SER A 260 11.33 4.10 -2.05
N ASP A 261 11.22 5.26 -1.40
CA ASP A 261 9.94 5.80 -0.89
C ASP A 261 8.88 5.99 -1.98
N GLU A 262 9.29 6.32 -3.20
CA GLU A 262 8.40 6.58 -4.34
C GLU A 262 8.16 5.32 -5.18
N LEU A 263 9.17 4.46 -5.33
CA LEU A 263 9.18 3.40 -6.34
C LEU A 263 9.06 1.98 -5.75
N LEU A 264 9.42 1.78 -4.49
CA LEU A 264 9.46 0.47 -3.84
C LEU A 264 8.54 0.38 -2.62
N GLN A 265 8.51 1.40 -1.76
CA GLN A 265 7.64 1.40 -0.58
C GLN A 265 6.15 1.31 -0.88
N PRO A 266 5.61 1.84 -2.00
CA PRO A 266 4.21 1.60 -2.35
C PRO A 266 3.88 0.10 -2.54
N LEU A 267 4.82 -0.70 -3.05
CA LEU A 267 4.67 -2.16 -3.17
C LEU A 267 4.60 -2.81 -1.78
N ARG A 268 5.52 -2.42 -0.89
CA ARG A 268 5.57 -2.93 0.48
C ARG A 268 4.33 -2.58 1.28
N GLN A 269 3.83 -1.36 1.12
CA GLN A 269 2.57 -0.94 1.72
C GLN A 269 1.40 -1.77 1.19
N ALA A 270 1.43 -2.15 -0.10
CA ALA A 270 0.48 -3.09 -0.74
C ALA A 270 0.66 -4.56 -0.32
N GLY A 271 1.48 -4.87 0.69
CA GLY A 271 1.69 -6.23 1.19
C GLY A 271 2.65 -7.07 0.35
N ILE A 272 3.32 -6.48 -0.65
CA ILE A 272 4.28 -7.17 -1.52
C ILE A 272 5.67 -7.11 -0.88
N LYS A 273 6.36 -8.25 -0.76
CA LYS A 273 7.76 -8.26 -0.33
C LYS A 273 8.67 -7.82 -1.46
N VAL A 274 9.61 -6.92 -1.19
CA VAL A 274 10.58 -6.43 -2.16
C VAL A 274 11.96 -6.99 -1.84
N ILE A 275 12.51 -7.78 -2.76
CA ILE A 275 13.73 -8.57 -2.59
C ILE A 275 14.78 -8.11 -3.60
N LEU A 276 16.03 -7.97 -3.17
CA LEU A 276 17.15 -7.63 -4.05
C LEU A 276 17.80 -8.90 -4.61
N SER A 277 17.87 -9.04 -5.93
CA SER A 277 18.68 -10.10 -6.56
C SER A 277 20.16 -9.72 -6.58
N ILE A 278 21.02 -10.72 -6.36
CA ILE A 278 22.47 -10.65 -6.50
C ILE A 278 22.93 -11.64 -7.57
N LEU A 279 23.44 -11.09 -8.68
CA LEU A 279 23.94 -11.82 -9.84
C LEU A 279 25.46 -11.63 -9.99
N GLY A 280 26.20 -12.65 -10.43
CA GLY A 280 27.61 -12.46 -10.80
C GLY A 280 27.77 -11.46 -11.96
N ASN A 281 28.93 -10.82 -12.08
CA ASN A 281 29.14 -9.74 -13.05
C ASN A 281 30.53 -9.74 -13.68
N HIS A 282 30.89 -10.89 -14.26
CA HIS A 282 32.04 -11.08 -15.14
C HIS A 282 33.42 -10.81 -14.53
N ASP A 283 33.53 -10.78 -13.20
CA ASP A 283 34.81 -10.75 -12.49
C ASP A 283 34.98 -11.95 -11.53
N GLN A 284 36.04 -11.91 -10.72
CA GLN A 284 36.45 -13.01 -9.85
C GLN A 284 35.56 -13.26 -8.63
N ALA A 285 34.77 -12.28 -8.18
CA ALA A 285 33.82 -12.46 -7.09
C ALA A 285 32.53 -13.11 -7.62
N GLY A 286 31.91 -13.94 -6.79
CA GLY A 286 30.74 -14.69 -7.20
C GLY A 286 29.96 -15.25 -6.03
N VAL A 287 28.66 -15.45 -6.25
CA VAL A 287 27.72 -16.01 -5.27
C VAL A 287 28.27 -17.31 -4.67
N ALA A 288 28.74 -18.22 -5.53
CA ALA A 288 29.29 -19.50 -5.09
C ALA A 288 30.81 -19.49 -4.87
N LYS A 289 31.46 -18.33 -4.76
CA LYS A 289 32.93 -18.22 -4.77
C LYS A 289 33.50 -17.42 -3.60
N LEU A 290 32.74 -17.24 -2.52
CA LEU A 290 33.25 -16.60 -1.30
C LEU A 290 33.85 -17.62 -0.34
N THR A 291 34.90 -17.22 0.40
CA THR A 291 35.34 -17.95 1.59
C THR A 291 34.36 -17.71 2.74
N ASP A 292 34.52 -18.43 3.86
CA ASP A 292 33.72 -18.15 5.08
C ASP A 292 33.87 -16.68 5.54
N THR A 293 35.09 -16.11 5.46
CA THR A 293 35.36 -14.69 5.75
C THR A 293 34.66 -13.77 4.74
N GLY A 294 34.73 -14.10 3.45
CA GLY A 294 34.05 -13.37 2.38
C GLY A 294 32.54 -13.36 2.54
N ALA A 295 31.94 -14.51 2.83
CA ALA A 295 30.51 -14.67 3.04
C ALA A 295 30.01 -13.84 4.22
N LYS A 296 30.71 -13.89 5.37
CA LYS A 296 30.39 -13.06 6.54
C LYS A 296 30.47 -11.57 6.23
N TYR A 297 31.54 -11.15 5.56
CA TYR A 297 31.73 -9.75 5.16
C TYR A 297 30.63 -9.29 4.22
N TYR A 298 30.33 -10.07 3.19
CA TYR A 298 29.35 -9.72 2.16
C TYR A 298 27.92 -9.72 2.69
N ALA A 299 27.57 -10.67 3.57
CA ALA A 299 26.27 -10.71 4.24
C ALA A 299 25.98 -9.43 5.04
N GLN A 300 26.98 -8.85 5.70
CA GLN A 300 26.82 -7.55 6.38
C GLN A 300 26.54 -6.41 5.39
N LYS A 301 27.17 -6.42 4.20
CA LYS A 301 26.90 -5.42 3.16
C LYS A 301 25.49 -5.54 2.59
N LEU A 302 24.99 -6.75 2.41
CA LEU A 302 23.61 -6.99 2.01
C LEU A 302 22.61 -6.55 3.08
N LYS A 303 22.93 -6.81 4.36
CA LYS A 303 22.12 -6.32 5.50
C LYS A 303 22.05 -4.79 5.52
N GLU A 304 23.20 -4.11 5.40
CA GLU A 304 23.27 -2.65 5.36
C GLU A 304 22.34 -2.08 4.27
N ILE A 305 22.36 -2.66 3.07
CA ILE A 305 21.47 -2.26 1.95
C ILE A 305 20.00 -2.52 2.29
N CYS A 306 19.67 -3.73 2.77
CA CYS A 306 18.28 -4.09 3.08
C CYS A 306 17.71 -3.22 4.20
N ASP A 307 18.51 -2.85 5.20
CA ASP A 307 18.07 -1.99 6.30
C ASP A 307 17.94 -0.54 5.86
N THR A 308 18.90 -0.03 5.07
CA THR A 308 18.89 1.35 4.56
C THR A 308 17.68 1.63 3.67
N TYR A 309 17.37 0.72 2.75
CA TYR A 309 16.30 0.89 1.77
C TYR A 309 15.00 0.19 2.14
N GLN A 310 14.94 -0.39 3.35
CA GLN A 310 13.80 -1.13 3.89
C GLN A 310 13.34 -2.23 2.93
N LEU A 311 14.27 -3.04 2.44
CA LEU A 311 13.98 -4.22 1.63
C LEU A 311 13.67 -5.42 2.53
N ASP A 312 12.88 -6.36 2.00
CA ASP A 312 12.39 -7.52 2.73
C ASP A 312 13.32 -8.74 2.60
N GLY A 313 14.36 -8.68 1.76
CA GLY A 313 15.33 -9.77 1.65
C GLY A 313 16.25 -9.72 0.43
N VAL A 314 16.94 -10.84 0.22
CA VAL A 314 17.86 -11.07 -0.90
C VAL A 314 17.59 -12.40 -1.58
N THR A 315 17.84 -12.45 -2.89
CA THR A 315 17.92 -13.68 -3.67
C THR A 315 19.25 -13.75 -4.41
N PHE A 316 19.74 -14.97 -4.64
CA PHE A 316 21.03 -15.20 -5.28
C PHE A 316 20.90 -15.99 -6.56
N ASP A 317 21.65 -15.56 -7.58
CA ASP A 317 21.72 -16.20 -8.88
C ASP A 317 23.19 -16.42 -9.27
N ASP A 318 23.61 -17.68 -9.34
CA ASP A 318 25.00 -18.08 -9.58
C ASP A 318 25.29 -18.20 -11.08
N GLU A 319 25.20 -17.07 -11.77
CA GLU A 319 25.60 -16.91 -13.16
C GLU A 319 26.68 -15.85 -13.32
N TYR A 320 27.33 -15.88 -14.48
CA TYR A 320 28.20 -14.80 -14.98
C TYR A 320 29.47 -14.47 -14.19
N THR A 321 29.79 -15.17 -13.08
CA THR A 321 31.12 -15.11 -12.44
C THR A 321 32.20 -15.66 -13.38
N ARG A 322 33.35 -14.97 -13.45
CA ARG A 322 34.50 -15.36 -14.28
C ARG A 322 35.79 -15.33 -13.45
N GLY A 323 36.93 -15.57 -14.09
CA GLY A 323 38.24 -15.41 -13.47
C GLY A 323 38.63 -16.52 -12.47
N GLY A 324 39.93 -16.61 -12.22
CA GLY A 324 40.54 -17.58 -11.30
C GLY A 324 41.38 -16.91 -10.23
N GLY A 325 41.92 -17.70 -9.31
CA GLY A 325 42.66 -17.20 -8.15
C GLY A 325 41.75 -16.99 -6.93
N GLY A 326 42.38 -16.86 -5.77
CA GLY A 326 41.70 -16.68 -4.50
C GLY A 326 42.52 -15.84 -3.54
N ASN A 327 41.85 -15.30 -2.54
CA ASN A 327 42.43 -14.52 -1.46
C ASN A 327 41.67 -14.82 -0.15
N GLU A 328 41.82 -13.97 0.85
CA GLU A 328 41.14 -14.13 2.14
C GLU A 328 39.61 -14.17 2.03
N TYR A 329 39.01 -13.41 1.09
CA TYR A 329 37.55 -13.24 0.94
C TYR A 329 36.97 -14.03 -0.24
N ILE A 330 37.75 -14.25 -1.30
CA ILE A 330 37.31 -14.92 -2.54
C ILE A 330 38.01 -16.27 -2.63
N ALA A 331 37.23 -17.34 -2.73
CA ALA A 331 37.73 -18.70 -2.87
C ALA A 331 38.39 -18.91 -4.25
N GLY A 332 39.32 -19.86 -4.33
CA GLY A 332 40.01 -20.18 -5.59
C GLY A 332 39.11 -20.73 -6.70
N SER A 333 37.95 -21.30 -6.35
CA SER A 333 36.98 -21.88 -7.29
C SER A 333 35.56 -21.79 -6.74
N SER A 334 34.58 -21.60 -7.65
CA SER A 334 33.17 -21.67 -7.28
C SER A 334 32.80 -23.08 -6.82
N ASN A 335 31.98 -23.19 -5.76
CA ASN A 335 31.52 -24.47 -5.23
C ASN A 335 30.22 -24.28 -4.42
N ALA A 336 29.42 -25.35 -4.33
CA ALA A 336 28.14 -25.34 -3.62
C ALA A 336 28.25 -25.02 -2.13
N LYS A 337 29.35 -25.39 -1.45
CA LYS A 337 29.57 -25.07 -0.04
C LYS A 337 29.75 -23.57 0.19
N SER A 338 30.47 -22.89 -0.70
CA SER A 338 30.61 -21.43 -0.68
C SER A 338 29.26 -20.72 -0.90
N ALA A 339 28.43 -21.22 -1.84
CA ALA A 339 27.07 -20.69 -2.04
C ALA A 339 26.20 -20.86 -0.79
N ALA A 340 26.14 -22.09 -0.25
CA ALA A 340 25.38 -22.39 0.97
C ALA A 340 25.87 -21.61 2.18
N ARG A 341 27.20 -21.39 2.31
CA ARG A 341 27.78 -20.56 3.37
C ARG A 341 27.31 -19.11 3.25
N LEU A 342 27.26 -18.53 2.05
CA LEU A 342 26.73 -17.18 1.85
C LEU A 342 25.26 -17.07 2.27
N LEU A 343 24.41 -18.03 1.87
CA LEU A 343 23.01 -18.09 2.28
C LEU A 343 22.87 -18.12 3.81
N TYR A 344 23.64 -18.99 4.46
CA TYR A 344 23.66 -19.12 5.92
C TYR A 344 24.07 -17.81 6.62
N GLU A 345 25.16 -17.17 6.20
CA GLU A 345 25.63 -15.93 6.83
C GLU A 345 24.65 -14.78 6.59
N CYS A 346 23.96 -14.74 5.45
CA CYS A 346 22.88 -13.79 5.20
C CYS A 346 21.73 -13.99 6.18
N LYS A 347 21.21 -15.21 6.33
CA LYS A 347 20.12 -15.45 7.30
C LYS A 347 20.57 -15.13 8.72
N LYS A 348 21.80 -15.51 9.10
CA LYS A 348 22.34 -15.22 10.43
C LYS A 348 22.43 -13.71 10.69
N ALA A 349 22.82 -12.92 9.69
CA ALA A 349 22.93 -11.46 9.83
C ALA A 349 21.56 -10.76 9.86
N MET A 350 20.58 -11.25 9.10
CA MET A 350 19.25 -10.65 8.95
C MET A 350 18.15 -11.72 9.07
N PRO A 351 17.91 -12.25 10.28
CA PRO A 351 17.02 -13.41 10.51
C PRO A 351 15.55 -13.14 10.19
N ASP A 352 15.13 -11.87 10.22
CA ASP A 352 13.79 -11.39 9.90
C ASP A 352 13.55 -11.19 8.39
N LYS A 353 14.61 -11.24 7.57
CA LYS A 353 14.55 -10.99 6.13
C LYS A 353 14.53 -12.30 5.34
N ILE A 354 13.95 -12.26 4.16
CA ILE A 354 13.91 -13.38 3.21
C ILE A 354 15.32 -13.62 2.63
N VAL A 355 15.73 -14.89 2.61
CA VAL A 355 16.92 -15.41 1.94
C VAL A 355 16.45 -16.55 1.05
N THR A 356 16.55 -16.32 -0.25
CA THR A 356 16.14 -17.26 -1.30
C THR A 356 17.20 -17.35 -2.40
N PHE A 357 16.99 -18.19 -3.39
CA PHE A 357 17.89 -18.31 -4.53
C PHE A 357 17.19 -18.85 -5.78
N TYR A 358 17.83 -18.66 -6.93
CA TYR A 358 17.50 -19.26 -8.21
C TYR A 358 18.33 -20.54 -8.42
N GLU A 359 17.68 -21.67 -8.73
CA GLU A 359 18.32 -22.98 -8.86
C GLU A 359 19.15 -23.08 -10.16
N LEU A 360 20.34 -22.47 -10.16
CA LEU A 360 21.28 -22.52 -11.27
C LEU A 360 22.74 -22.55 -10.77
N GLY A 361 23.69 -22.85 -11.65
CA GLY A 361 25.11 -22.89 -11.29
C GLY A 361 25.42 -23.87 -10.16
N GLN A 362 26.10 -23.41 -9.11
CA GLN A 362 26.39 -24.17 -7.89
C GLN A 362 25.23 -24.23 -6.89
N LEU A 363 24.14 -23.49 -7.15
CA LEU A 363 22.91 -23.52 -6.34
C LEU A 363 21.93 -24.62 -6.77
N ARG A 364 22.29 -25.47 -7.74
CA ARG A 364 21.47 -26.61 -8.15
C ARG A 364 21.23 -27.61 -7.02
N TYR A 365 20.04 -28.22 -7.02
CA TYR A 365 19.64 -29.20 -6.02
C TYR A 365 20.66 -30.34 -5.86
N ASP A 366 21.10 -30.92 -6.98
CA ASP A 366 22.04 -32.05 -7.00
C ASP A 366 23.45 -31.72 -6.48
N ARG A 367 23.74 -30.43 -6.29
CA ARG A 367 24.99 -29.95 -5.70
C ARG A 367 24.82 -29.55 -4.23
N LEU A 368 23.65 -29.02 -3.86
CA LEU A 368 23.36 -28.54 -2.52
C LEU A 368 22.85 -29.63 -1.57
N ASN A 369 22.18 -30.66 -2.06
CA ASN A 369 21.53 -31.68 -1.22
C ASN A 369 22.50 -32.46 -0.31
N GLU A 370 23.78 -32.53 -0.67
CA GLU A 370 24.86 -33.16 0.11
C GLU A 370 25.67 -32.15 0.95
N VAL A 371 25.43 -30.85 0.79
CA VAL A 371 26.18 -29.80 1.49
C VAL A 371 25.72 -29.70 2.94
N LYS A 372 26.70 -29.71 3.85
CA LYS A 372 26.50 -29.51 5.29
C LYS A 372 27.07 -28.16 5.71
N ILE A 373 26.22 -27.34 6.31
CA ILE A 373 26.65 -26.12 6.98
C ILE A 373 26.81 -26.41 8.46
N VAL A 374 28.04 -26.29 8.94
CA VAL A 374 28.37 -26.42 10.37
C VAL A 374 28.89 -25.08 10.85
N ASP A 375 28.37 -24.61 11.97
CA ASP A 375 28.83 -23.41 12.68
C ASP A 375 28.80 -23.72 14.19
N GLU A 376 29.89 -23.37 14.89
CA GLU A 376 30.08 -23.67 16.32
C GLU A 376 29.80 -25.14 16.72
N GLY A 377 30.07 -26.09 15.80
CA GLY A 377 29.86 -27.52 16.02
C GLY A 377 28.41 -28.00 15.81
N VAL A 378 27.50 -27.11 15.43
CA VAL A 378 26.08 -27.42 15.13
C VAL A 378 25.89 -27.48 13.62
N GLU A 379 25.28 -28.55 13.12
CA GLU A 379 24.87 -28.69 11.71
C GLU A 379 23.50 -28.04 11.49
N TYR A 380 23.39 -27.16 10.50
CA TYR A 380 22.18 -26.42 10.15
C TYR A 380 21.58 -26.97 8.84
N PRO A 381 20.31 -27.40 8.84
CA PRO A 381 19.62 -27.79 7.62
C PRO A 381 19.25 -26.56 6.77
N PHE A 382 19.14 -26.70 5.45
CA PHE A 382 18.78 -25.59 4.55
C PHE A 382 17.49 -24.88 4.96
N GLY A 383 16.47 -25.62 5.40
CA GLY A 383 15.21 -25.02 5.86
C GLY A 383 15.33 -24.11 7.08
N SER A 384 16.48 -24.07 7.78
CA SER A 384 16.72 -23.09 8.85
C SER A 384 17.33 -21.78 8.35
N PHE A 385 17.83 -21.72 7.11
CA PHE A 385 18.49 -20.53 6.57
C PHE A 385 18.09 -20.12 5.15
N VAL A 386 17.24 -20.91 4.49
CA VAL A 386 16.61 -20.58 3.20
C VAL A 386 15.10 -20.65 3.38
N ASP A 387 14.39 -19.56 3.11
CA ASP A 387 12.93 -19.52 3.27
C ASP A 387 12.22 -20.27 2.16
N TYR A 388 12.70 -20.08 0.93
CA TYR A 388 12.25 -20.81 -0.25
C TYR A 388 13.29 -20.70 -1.36
N TYR A 389 13.10 -21.42 -2.47
CA TYR A 389 13.87 -21.19 -3.68
C TYR A 389 13.10 -21.58 -4.95
N VAL A 390 13.50 -21.00 -6.07
CA VAL A 390 12.78 -21.09 -7.36
C VAL A 390 13.63 -21.79 -8.42
N GLY A 391 12.99 -22.54 -9.31
CA GLY A 391 13.65 -23.33 -10.36
C GLY A 391 13.84 -22.56 -11.66
N ASP A 392 14.59 -23.14 -12.59
CA ASP A 392 14.70 -22.65 -13.97
C ASP A 392 13.36 -22.80 -14.74
N TYR A 393 13.23 -22.09 -15.86
CA TYR A 393 11.98 -22.01 -16.62
C TYR A 393 11.45 -23.40 -17.02
N GLY A 394 10.18 -23.66 -16.72
CA GLY A 394 9.52 -24.94 -17.01
C GLY A 394 9.79 -26.06 -16.00
N TYR A 395 10.60 -25.82 -14.97
CA TYR A 395 10.95 -26.82 -13.97
C TYR A 395 10.34 -26.53 -12.58
N ALA A 396 10.14 -27.61 -11.83
CA ALA A 396 9.76 -27.58 -10.43
C ALA A 396 10.98 -27.94 -9.56
N THR A 397 11.09 -27.34 -8.38
CA THR A 397 12.20 -27.62 -7.45
C THR A 397 11.85 -28.72 -6.45
N GLN A 398 12.84 -29.18 -5.68
CA GLN A 398 12.71 -30.27 -4.71
C GLN A 398 13.11 -29.84 -3.30
N PRO A 399 12.50 -30.35 -2.22
CA PRO A 399 12.89 -29.92 -0.88
C PRO A 399 14.35 -30.32 -0.56
N LEU A 400 15.18 -29.33 -0.21
CA LEU A 400 16.48 -29.57 0.44
C LEU A 400 16.27 -29.97 1.91
N SER A 401 17.35 -30.31 2.61
CA SER A 401 17.29 -30.71 4.03
C SER A 401 16.54 -29.69 4.88
N GLY A 402 15.56 -30.14 5.65
CA GLY A 402 14.72 -29.31 6.52
C GLY A 402 13.63 -28.50 5.81
N MET A 403 13.49 -28.61 4.49
CA MET A 403 12.45 -27.92 3.70
C MET A 403 11.30 -28.88 3.35
N THR A 404 10.17 -28.31 2.93
CA THR A 404 9.05 -29.04 2.32
C THR A 404 8.72 -28.46 0.94
N LEU A 405 7.73 -29.03 0.23
CA LEU A 405 7.24 -28.43 -1.02
C LEU A 405 6.72 -27.00 -0.84
N ARG A 406 6.32 -26.61 0.39
CA ARG A 406 5.95 -25.23 0.71
C ARG A 406 7.11 -24.24 0.63
N ASN A 407 8.35 -24.71 0.60
CA ASN A 407 9.53 -23.87 0.38
C ASN A 407 10.07 -23.97 -1.06
N CYS A 408 9.31 -24.58 -1.98
CA CYS A 408 9.74 -24.89 -3.34
C CYS A 408 8.81 -24.23 -4.36
N SER A 409 9.32 -23.93 -5.56
CA SER A 409 8.50 -23.52 -6.68
C SER A 409 8.03 -24.71 -7.50
N GLY A 410 6.75 -24.77 -7.81
CA GLY A 410 6.21 -25.83 -8.69
C GLY A 410 6.33 -25.52 -10.18
N LEU A 411 6.59 -24.26 -10.54
CA LEU A 411 6.80 -23.82 -11.90
C LEU A 411 7.49 -22.44 -11.90
N SER A 412 8.38 -22.24 -12.85
CA SER A 412 8.94 -20.94 -13.22
C SER A 412 8.64 -20.64 -14.69
N HIS A 413 8.31 -19.40 -15.04
CA HIS A 413 7.95 -19.03 -16.41
C HIS A 413 8.45 -17.65 -16.81
N GLN A 414 9.06 -17.55 -17.99
CA GLN A 414 9.51 -16.28 -18.58
C GLN A 414 8.40 -15.70 -19.46
N LEU A 415 7.86 -14.54 -19.08
CA LEU A 415 6.75 -13.90 -19.79
C LEU A 415 7.15 -13.30 -21.15
N GLY A 416 8.45 -13.01 -21.36
CA GLY A 416 8.97 -12.40 -22.58
C GLY A 416 9.23 -13.35 -23.75
N VAL A 417 9.23 -14.67 -23.53
CA VAL A 417 9.42 -15.68 -24.57
C VAL A 417 8.14 -16.49 -24.69
N GLY A 418 7.54 -16.49 -25.89
CA GLY A 418 6.19 -16.99 -26.16
C GLY A 418 6.00 -18.52 -26.05
N TRP A 419 6.61 -19.16 -25.07
CA TRP A 419 6.64 -20.61 -24.90
C TRP A 419 6.16 -21.00 -23.51
N LEU A 420 4.93 -21.53 -23.44
CA LEU A 420 4.50 -22.73 -22.71
C LEU A 420 2.96 -22.84 -22.79
N GLY A 421 2.45 -24.07 -22.61
CA GLY A 421 1.09 -24.50 -22.98
C GLY A 421 -0.06 -23.91 -22.14
N ASP A 422 -0.92 -24.77 -21.61
CA ASP A 422 -2.09 -24.37 -20.79
C ASP A 422 -1.62 -23.89 -19.40
N MET A 423 -1.59 -22.57 -19.13
CA MET A 423 -1.16 -22.05 -17.82
C MET A 423 -2.20 -22.31 -16.73
N ILE A 424 -3.48 -22.35 -17.06
CA ILE A 424 -4.53 -22.66 -16.08
C ILE A 424 -4.27 -24.04 -15.48
N SER A 425 -4.10 -25.07 -16.33
CA SER A 425 -3.84 -26.43 -15.86
C SER A 425 -2.50 -26.57 -15.13
N GLN A 426 -1.46 -25.85 -15.57
CA GLN A 426 -0.14 -25.94 -14.94
C GLN A 426 -0.12 -25.26 -13.57
N SER A 427 -0.66 -24.05 -13.46
CA SER A 427 -0.81 -23.35 -12.18
C SER A 427 -1.69 -24.16 -11.21
N LYS A 428 -2.79 -24.74 -11.69
CA LYS A 428 -3.61 -25.63 -10.86
C LYS A 428 -2.82 -26.83 -10.33
N LYS A 429 -1.98 -27.44 -11.17
CA LYS A 429 -1.09 -28.54 -10.73
C LYS A 429 -0.11 -28.09 -9.66
N VAL A 430 0.47 -26.89 -9.75
CA VAL A 430 1.34 -26.32 -8.70
C VAL A 430 0.61 -26.28 -7.36
N LYS A 431 -0.62 -25.74 -7.35
CA LYS A 431 -1.51 -25.70 -6.17
C LYS A 431 -1.83 -27.11 -5.65
N ASP A 432 -2.33 -27.99 -6.51
CA ASP A 432 -2.86 -29.31 -6.12
C ASP A 432 -1.75 -30.25 -5.60
N VAL A 433 -0.52 -30.13 -6.09
CA VAL A 433 0.64 -30.90 -5.59
C VAL A 433 1.13 -30.37 -4.24
N GLY A 434 0.78 -29.13 -3.87
CA GLY A 434 1.14 -28.53 -2.58
C GLY A 434 2.47 -27.77 -2.59
N TYR A 435 2.90 -27.26 -3.74
CA TYR A 435 4.02 -26.32 -3.82
C TYR A 435 3.67 -24.99 -3.13
N GLY A 436 4.69 -24.33 -2.58
CA GLY A 436 4.52 -23.02 -1.93
C GLY A 436 4.62 -21.85 -2.89
N TYR A 437 5.34 -22.00 -4.00
CA TYR A 437 5.72 -20.88 -4.86
C TYR A 437 5.49 -21.17 -6.35
N MET A 438 5.29 -20.11 -7.11
CA MET A 438 5.41 -20.07 -8.57
C MET A 438 6.18 -18.79 -8.93
N MET A 439 7.13 -18.89 -9.86
CA MET A 439 7.96 -17.76 -10.28
C MET A 439 7.59 -17.32 -11.69
N LEU A 440 7.50 -16.01 -11.90
CA LEU A 440 7.39 -15.39 -13.22
C LEU A 440 8.54 -14.42 -13.41
N TYR A 441 9.09 -14.36 -14.62
CA TYR A 441 10.22 -13.50 -14.94
C TYR A 441 9.92 -12.59 -16.14
N ALA A 442 10.46 -11.37 -16.06
CA ALA A 442 10.50 -10.38 -17.12
C ALA A 442 9.15 -10.10 -17.78
N ILE A 443 8.19 -9.63 -16.97
CA ILE A 443 7.02 -8.93 -17.53
C ILE A 443 7.50 -7.77 -18.38
N GLN A 444 6.86 -7.50 -19.52
CA GLN A 444 7.26 -6.43 -20.43
C GLN A 444 6.04 -5.64 -20.94
N THR A 445 6.02 -4.33 -20.70
CA THR A 445 4.95 -3.42 -21.14
C THR A 445 4.90 -3.28 -22.66
N LYS A 446 6.00 -3.53 -23.38
CA LYS A 446 6.00 -3.60 -24.86
C LYS A 446 5.19 -4.76 -25.45
N ASN A 447 5.03 -5.86 -24.70
CA ASN A 447 4.28 -7.06 -25.12
C ASN A 447 3.11 -7.34 -24.17
N TYR A 448 2.49 -6.28 -23.66
CA TYR A 448 1.65 -6.37 -22.48
C TYR A 448 0.44 -7.29 -22.65
N SER A 449 -0.21 -7.32 -23.82
CA SER A 449 -1.38 -8.18 -24.05
C SER A 449 -1.10 -9.68 -23.80
N TYR A 450 0.10 -10.14 -24.16
CA TYR A 450 0.51 -11.52 -23.92
C TYR A 450 0.72 -11.77 -22.43
N ALA A 451 1.47 -10.88 -21.76
CA ALA A 451 1.68 -10.97 -20.31
C ALA A 451 0.35 -10.94 -19.54
N LEU A 452 -0.56 -10.03 -19.87
CA LEU A 452 -1.88 -9.93 -19.23
C LEU A 452 -2.66 -11.23 -19.35
N THR A 453 -2.69 -11.83 -20.56
CA THR A 453 -3.37 -13.11 -20.81
C THR A 453 -2.80 -14.22 -19.92
N LEU A 454 -1.47 -14.36 -19.87
CA LEU A 454 -0.83 -15.36 -19.02
C LEU A 454 -1.07 -15.12 -17.53
N LEU A 455 -1.02 -13.87 -17.07
CA LEU A 455 -1.24 -13.54 -15.66
C LEU A 455 -2.64 -13.90 -15.18
N ASN A 456 -3.65 -13.76 -16.03
CA ASN A 456 -5.00 -14.22 -15.70
C ASN A 456 -5.15 -15.73 -15.76
N GLU A 457 -4.52 -16.40 -16.73
CA GLU A 457 -4.51 -17.87 -16.73
C GLU A 457 -3.85 -18.41 -15.44
N VAL A 458 -2.78 -17.77 -14.96
CA VAL A 458 -2.15 -18.05 -13.67
C VAL A 458 -3.09 -17.75 -12.51
N ALA A 459 -3.77 -16.59 -12.53
CA ALA A 459 -4.74 -16.21 -11.49
C ALA A 459 -5.87 -17.24 -11.36
N ILE A 460 -6.45 -17.67 -12.49
CA ILE A 460 -7.50 -18.68 -12.54
C ILE A 460 -6.95 -20.02 -12.01
N GLY A 461 -5.78 -20.45 -12.46
CA GLY A 461 -5.21 -21.73 -12.05
C GLY A 461 -4.82 -21.80 -10.57
N LEU A 462 -4.22 -20.73 -10.03
CA LEU A 462 -3.79 -20.68 -8.63
C LEU A 462 -4.92 -20.33 -7.67
N TYR A 463 -5.79 -19.39 -8.02
CA TYR A 463 -6.71 -18.77 -7.06
C TYR A 463 -8.19 -18.95 -7.40
N ASP A 464 -8.50 -19.66 -8.50
CA ASP A 464 -9.86 -19.87 -8.99
C ASP A 464 -10.61 -18.55 -9.21
N GLU A 465 -9.86 -17.50 -9.59
CA GLU A 465 -10.34 -16.12 -9.74
C GLU A 465 -9.69 -15.46 -10.97
N GLU A 466 -10.43 -14.62 -11.68
CA GLU A 466 -9.85 -13.80 -12.76
C GLU A 466 -8.98 -12.67 -12.20
N MET A 467 -8.01 -12.23 -12.98
CA MET A 467 -7.31 -10.98 -12.74
C MET A 467 -8.17 -9.81 -13.21
N ALA A 468 -8.25 -8.74 -12.40
CA ALA A 468 -8.80 -7.47 -12.84
C ALA A 468 -7.95 -6.90 -13.98
N MET A 469 -8.59 -6.36 -15.02
CA MET A 469 -7.86 -5.63 -16.06
C MET A 469 -7.17 -4.41 -15.45
N PRO A 470 -5.83 -4.27 -15.63
CA PRO A 470 -5.11 -3.08 -15.23
C PRO A 470 -5.73 -1.83 -15.85
N LYS A 471 -5.81 -0.75 -15.05
CA LYS A 471 -6.33 0.54 -15.53
C LYS A 471 -5.20 1.46 -15.93
N TYR A 472 -4.06 1.30 -15.26
CA TYR A 472 -2.89 2.13 -15.44
C TYR A 472 -1.65 1.30 -15.75
N TYR A 473 -0.58 2.00 -16.09
CA TYR A 473 0.78 1.50 -16.13
C TYR A 473 1.74 2.62 -15.75
N TYR A 474 2.96 2.25 -15.36
CA TYR A 474 4.01 3.16 -14.94
C TYR A 474 5.13 3.11 -15.97
N LYS A 475 5.52 4.28 -16.46
CA LYS A 475 6.54 4.40 -17.50
C LYS A 475 7.94 4.24 -16.90
N GLN A 476 8.83 3.68 -17.71
CA GLN A 476 10.25 3.89 -17.61
C GLN A 476 10.71 4.58 -18.89
N LYS A 477 11.35 5.74 -18.76
CA LYS A 477 11.90 6.47 -19.91
C LYS A 477 13.39 6.19 -19.99
N ASN A 478 13.84 5.49 -21.02
CA ASN A 478 15.26 5.41 -21.34
C ASN A 478 15.70 6.71 -22.00
N GLN A 479 16.41 7.58 -21.26
CA GLN A 479 17.16 8.67 -21.89
C GLN A 479 18.56 8.16 -22.24
N TYR A 480 18.97 8.40 -23.48
CA TYR A 480 20.36 8.30 -23.91
C TYR A 480 20.99 9.70 -23.92
N PRO A 481 21.43 10.28 -22.79
CA PRO A 481 22.40 11.35 -22.85
C PRO A 481 23.76 10.75 -23.25
N GLY A 482 24.56 11.50 -24.02
CA GLY A 482 25.80 11.06 -24.66
C GLY A 482 26.97 10.63 -23.76
N ALA A 483 26.71 10.12 -22.54
CA ALA A 483 27.69 9.57 -21.61
C ALA A 483 27.19 8.41 -20.72
N GLY A 484 25.95 7.90 -20.88
CA GLY A 484 25.46 6.75 -20.09
C GLY A 484 23.94 6.58 -20.12
N LEU A 485 23.46 5.34 -20.00
CA LEU A 485 22.03 5.02 -19.89
C LEU A 485 21.51 5.48 -18.51
N SER A 486 20.69 6.53 -18.47
CA SER A 486 19.87 6.85 -17.31
C SER A 486 18.41 6.56 -17.67
N SER A 487 17.84 5.50 -17.12
CA SER A 487 16.40 5.29 -17.21
C SER A 487 15.71 6.08 -16.10
N TYR A 488 14.74 6.93 -16.44
CA TYR A 488 13.91 7.63 -15.47
C TYR A 488 12.67 6.80 -15.18
N TYR A 489 12.51 6.34 -13.94
CA TYR A 489 11.27 5.77 -13.45
C TYR A 489 10.28 6.88 -13.14
N ASP A 490 9.10 6.80 -13.74
CA ASP A 490 8.02 7.74 -13.48
C ASP A 490 7.06 7.15 -12.44
N ALA A 491 6.89 7.86 -11.33
CA ALA A 491 5.95 7.48 -10.28
C ALA A 491 4.49 7.82 -10.65
N LYS A 492 4.29 8.55 -11.76
CA LYS A 492 2.96 8.86 -12.29
C LYS A 492 2.36 7.64 -13.00
N ALA A 493 1.12 7.33 -12.64
CA ALA A 493 0.30 6.35 -13.35
C ALA A 493 -0.23 6.94 -14.67
N TYR A 494 -0.14 6.17 -15.76
CA TYR A 494 -0.63 6.52 -17.09
C TYR A 494 -1.76 5.57 -17.49
N PRO A 495 -2.83 6.05 -18.17
CA PRO A 495 -3.91 5.18 -18.62
C PRO A 495 -3.37 4.05 -19.52
N ILE A 496 -3.81 2.82 -19.27
CA ILE A 496 -3.35 1.67 -20.05
C ILE A 496 -3.66 1.78 -21.55
N SER A 497 -4.68 2.57 -21.93
CA SER A 497 -5.04 2.86 -23.32
C SER A 497 -3.94 3.56 -24.11
N GLU A 498 -2.95 4.18 -23.46
CA GLU A 498 -1.78 4.75 -24.16
C GLU A 498 -0.88 3.67 -24.78
N LEU A 499 -0.98 2.41 -24.33
CA LEU A 499 -0.26 1.27 -24.91
C LEU A 499 -0.92 0.73 -26.19
N GLY A 500 -2.03 1.34 -26.64
CA GLY A 500 -2.80 0.93 -27.81
C GLY A 500 -3.91 -0.08 -27.51
N GLU A 501 -4.53 -0.64 -28.55
CA GLU A 501 -5.53 -1.70 -28.41
C GLU A 501 -4.86 -2.98 -27.91
N LEU A 502 -5.09 -3.32 -26.65
CA LEU A 502 -4.63 -4.58 -26.07
C LEU A 502 -5.67 -5.67 -26.36
N ASN A 503 -5.37 -6.57 -27.30
CA ASN A 503 -6.15 -7.80 -27.49
C ASN A 503 -5.82 -8.80 -26.36
N THR A 504 -6.37 -8.55 -25.17
CA THR A 504 -6.20 -9.42 -24.00
C THR A 504 -7.16 -10.61 -24.06
N TRP A 505 -6.82 -11.72 -23.40
CA TRP A 505 -7.63 -12.95 -23.30
C TRP A 505 -7.74 -13.79 -24.58
N SER A 506 -7.13 -13.34 -25.66
CA SER A 506 -6.87 -14.17 -26.84
C SER A 506 -5.39 -14.51 -26.89
N ARG A 507 -5.05 -15.80 -26.97
CA ARG A 507 -3.68 -16.21 -27.31
C ARG A 507 -3.36 -15.67 -28.72
N PRO A 508 -2.24 -14.97 -28.93
CA PRO A 508 -1.75 -14.71 -30.27
C PRO A 508 -1.65 -16.05 -31.02
N LYS A 509 -2.16 -16.10 -32.25
CA LYS A 509 -2.10 -17.30 -33.09
C LYS A 509 -0.68 -17.66 -33.49
#